data_AF-A0A7X0B2B2-F1
#
_entry.id   AF-A0A7X0B2B2-F1
#
_cell.length_a   1.000
_cell.length_b   1.000
_cell.length_c   1.000
_cell.angle_alpha   90.00
_cell.angle_beta   90.00
_cell.angle_gamma   90.00
#
_symmetry.space_group_name_H-M   'P 1'
#
loop_
_entity.id
_entity.type
_entity.pdbx_description
1 polymer ?
#
loop_
_entity_poly.entity_id
_entity_poly.type
_entity_poly.pdbx_seq_one_letter_code
_entity_poly.pdbx_strand_id
1 'polypeptide(L)'
;MPWAVGLALAVVMAAGPMRADVWDYARSAGPIVGQAKACGAAAARTDKASDQVRDLMRLTAHDADELHKVGDMFDFLVNTAFTMQNQAPNRDDCPEALVTFADLERRLPLWRDMVSPRKP
;
A
#
# COMPACT_ATOMS: atom_id res chain seq x y z
N MET A 1 -10.10 19.12 44.26
CA MET A 1 -9.75 19.81 42.99
C MET A 1 -9.31 18.74 41.99
N PRO A 2 -10.14 18.33 41.01
CA PRO A 2 -9.79 17.29 40.05
C PRO A 2 -9.32 17.93 38.74
N TRP A 3 -8.01 18.06 38.55
CA TRP A 3 -7.42 18.54 37.28
C TRP A 3 -6.24 17.64 36.93
N ALA A 4 -6.53 16.42 36.47
CA ALA A 4 -5.49 15.52 35.95
C ALA A 4 -6.03 14.54 34.89
N VAL A 5 -7.05 14.94 34.12
CA VAL A 5 -7.57 14.15 33.00
C VAL A 5 -7.58 15.03 31.77
N GLY A 6 -6.40 15.22 31.14
CA GLY A 6 -6.30 16.14 30.00
C GLY A 6 -5.20 15.86 28.99
N LEU A 7 -4.29 14.91 29.24
CA LEU A 7 -3.12 14.71 28.36
C LEU A 7 -3.09 13.39 27.57
N ALA A 8 -4.03 12.47 27.78
CA ALA A 8 -4.05 11.20 27.06
C ALA A 8 -4.80 11.26 25.71
N LEU A 9 -5.67 12.25 25.48
CA LEU A 9 -6.52 12.32 24.28
C LEU A 9 -5.84 12.93 23.05
N ALA A 10 -4.75 13.69 23.23
CA ALA A 10 -4.12 14.42 22.13
C ALA A 10 -3.25 13.53 21.21
N VAL A 11 -2.73 12.41 21.72
CA VAL A 11 -1.85 11.51 20.93
C VAL A 11 -2.64 10.66 19.94
N VAL A 12 -3.92 10.36 20.23
CA VAL A 12 -4.76 9.50 19.39
C VAL A 12 -5.14 10.20 18.07
N MET A 13 -5.25 11.53 18.06
CA MET A 13 -5.67 12.28 16.87
C MET A 13 -4.55 12.59 15.88
N ALA A 14 -3.29 12.62 16.31
CA ALA A 14 -2.16 12.86 15.41
C ALA A 14 -1.83 11.66 14.51
N ALA A 15 -2.22 10.45 14.90
CA ALA A 15 -2.00 9.23 14.11
C ALA A 15 -3.07 9.01 13.02
N GLY A 16 -4.21 9.70 13.08
CA GLY A 16 -5.33 9.54 12.16
C GLY A 16 -5.03 9.92 10.71
N PRO A 17 -4.52 11.14 10.43
CA PRO A 17 -4.26 11.61 9.06
C PRO A 17 -3.26 10.72 8.33
N MET A 18 -2.17 10.35 9.01
CA MET A 18 -1.11 9.54 8.43
C MET A 18 -1.56 8.11 8.11
N ARG A 19 -2.49 7.54 8.88
CA ARG A 19 -3.11 6.23 8.58
C ARG A 19 -4.04 6.32 7.37
N ALA A 20 -4.80 7.41 7.24
CA ALA A 20 -5.68 7.65 6.10
C ALA A 20 -4.88 7.82 4.79
N ASP A 21 -3.80 8.61 4.81
CA ASP A 21 -2.95 8.80 3.63
C ASP A 21 -2.30 7.47 3.17
N VAL A 22 -1.81 6.68 4.12
CA VAL A 22 -1.21 5.38 3.83
C VAL A 22 -2.26 4.38 3.35
N TRP A 23 -3.48 4.43 3.88
CA TRP A 23 -4.61 3.63 3.41
C TRP A 23 -4.99 3.96 1.96
N ASP A 24 -5.17 5.24 1.66
CA ASP A 24 -5.47 5.73 0.30
C ASP A 24 -4.39 5.34 -0.69
N TYR A 25 -3.13 5.40 -0.26
CA TYR A 25 -2.05 4.96 -1.09
C TYR A 25 -2.07 3.44 -1.31
N ALA A 26 -2.21 2.64 -0.24
CA ALA A 26 -2.22 1.18 -0.30
C ALA A 26 -3.32 0.65 -1.24
N ARG A 27 -4.55 1.19 -1.16
CA ARG A 27 -5.65 0.81 -2.06
C ARG A 27 -5.39 1.12 -3.54
N SER A 28 -4.53 2.10 -3.82
CA SER A 28 -4.18 2.54 -5.17
C SER A 28 -2.91 1.89 -5.75
N ALA A 29 -2.20 1.06 -4.96
CA ALA A 29 -0.90 0.50 -5.36
C ALA A 29 -1.01 -0.67 -6.35
N GLY A 30 -2.19 -1.29 -6.50
CA GLY A 30 -2.40 -2.47 -7.35
C GLY A 30 -1.93 -2.31 -8.80
N PRO A 31 -2.32 -1.23 -9.51
CA PRO A 31 -1.85 -0.98 -10.87
C PRO A 31 -0.33 -0.85 -11.00
N ILE A 32 0.35 -0.22 -10.03
CA ILE A 32 1.81 -0.06 -10.04
C ILE A 32 2.49 -1.42 -10.00
N VAL A 33 2.07 -2.30 -9.09
CA VAL A 33 2.63 -3.65 -8.95
C VAL A 33 2.31 -4.51 -10.17
N GLY A 34 1.08 -4.46 -10.68
CA GLY A 34 0.67 -5.22 -11.87
C GLY A 34 1.41 -4.82 -13.14
N GLN A 35 1.59 -3.51 -13.36
CA GLN A 35 2.39 -2.99 -14.48
C GLN A 35 3.86 -3.42 -14.35
N ALA A 36 4.46 -3.28 -13.17
CA ALA A 36 5.85 -3.70 -12.95
C ALA A 36 6.06 -5.18 -13.25
N LYS A 37 5.13 -6.04 -12.81
CA LYS A 37 5.14 -7.49 -13.09
C LYS A 37 5.09 -7.77 -14.58
N ALA A 38 4.26 -7.05 -15.33
CA ALA A 38 4.17 -7.21 -16.79
C ALA A 38 5.38 -6.60 -17.53
N CYS A 39 6.00 -5.57 -16.97
CA CYS A 39 7.23 -4.96 -17.51
C CYS A 39 8.52 -5.70 -17.11
N GLY A 40 8.40 -6.91 -16.53
CA GLY A 40 9.55 -7.79 -16.29
C GLY A 40 10.26 -7.58 -14.95
N ALA A 41 9.65 -6.87 -14.00
CA ALA A 41 10.15 -6.87 -12.63
C ALA A 41 10.20 -8.31 -12.08
N ALA A 42 11.25 -8.64 -11.34
CA ALA A 42 11.41 -9.97 -10.76
C ALA A 42 10.20 -10.32 -9.87
N ALA A 43 9.62 -11.51 -10.08
CA ALA A 43 8.42 -11.96 -9.35
C ALA A 43 8.58 -11.83 -7.82
N ALA A 44 9.74 -12.23 -7.29
CA ALA A 44 10.05 -12.10 -5.87
C ALA A 44 9.94 -10.66 -5.33
N ARG A 45 10.23 -9.65 -6.16
CA ARG A 45 10.08 -8.23 -5.79
C ARG A 45 8.62 -7.81 -5.78
N THR A 46 7.88 -8.14 -6.84
CA THR A 46 6.46 -7.78 -6.95
C THR A 46 5.60 -8.49 -5.91
N ASP A 47 5.94 -9.73 -5.57
CA ASP A 47 5.25 -10.51 -4.53
C ASP A 47 5.54 -9.91 -3.15
N LYS A 48 6.81 -9.60 -2.85
CA LYS A 48 7.19 -8.91 -1.62
C LYS A 48 6.49 -7.55 -1.48
N ALA A 49 6.45 -6.75 -2.54
CA ALA A 49 5.77 -5.46 -2.53
C ALA A 49 4.26 -5.64 -2.29
N SER A 50 3.63 -6.64 -2.92
CA SER A 50 2.22 -6.97 -2.69
C SER A 50 1.94 -7.32 -1.24
N ASP A 51 2.80 -8.14 -0.63
CA ASP A 51 2.66 -8.52 0.78
C ASP A 51 2.83 -7.32 1.71
N GLN A 52 3.79 -6.44 1.42
CA GLN A 52 3.95 -5.20 2.18
C GLN A 52 2.74 -4.27 2.03
N VAL A 53 2.13 -4.17 0.86
CA VAL A 53 0.88 -3.40 0.66
C VAL A 53 -0.27 -4.00 1.47
N ARG A 54 -0.45 -5.33 1.44
CA ARG A 54 -1.48 -6.03 2.24
C ARG A 54 -1.25 -5.84 3.73
N ASP A 55 -0.01 -5.87 4.18
CA ASP A 55 0.34 -5.57 5.57
C ASP A 55 -0.01 -4.12 5.95
N LEU A 56 0.26 -3.15 5.07
CA LEU A 56 -0.17 -1.76 5.31
C LEU A 56 -1.68 -1.66 5.42
N MET A 57 -2.44 -2.29 4.51
CA MET A 57 -3.89 -2.33 4.59
C MET A 57 -4.37 -2.90 5.93
N ARG A 58 -3.79 -4.00 6.40
CA ARG A 58 -4.13 -4.58 7.72
C ARG A 58 -3.86 -3.62 8.88
N LEU A 59 -2.82 -2.81 8.77
CA LEU A 59 -2.46 -1.85 9.80
C LEU A 59 -3.35 -0.60 9.77
N THR A 60 -3.84 -0.18 8.60
CA THR A 60 -4.55 1.10 8.45
C THR A 60 -6.06 0.98 8.22
N ALA A 61 -6.58 -0.21 7.89
CA ALA A 61 -8.01 -0.44 7.68
C ALA A 61 -8.84 -0.01 8.90
N HIS A 62 -10.04 0.53 8.65
CA HIS A 62 -10.95 0.91 9.72
C HIS A 62 -11.63 -0.32 10.34
N ASP A 63 -11.99 -1.29 9.51
CA ASP A 63 -12.62 -2.55 9.90
C ASP A 63 -12.26 -3.72 8.96
N ALA A 64 -12.73 -4.92 9.32
CA ALA A 64 -12.41 -6.15 8.61
C ALA A 64 -13.14 -6.31 7.26
N ASP A 65 -14.32 -5.72 7.10
CA ASP A 65 -15.08 -5.77 5.84
C ASP A 65 -14.44 -4.85 4.80
N GLU A 66 -14.02 -3.66 5.23
CA GLU A 66 -13.25 -2.73 4.42
C GLU A 66 -11.92 -3.35 3.96
N LEU A 67 -11.19 -3.98 4.89
CA LEU A 67 -9.95 -4.69 4.59
C LEU A 67 -10.16 -5.78 3.53
N HIS A 68 -11.22 -6.58 3.65
CA HIS A 68 -11.50 -7.65 2.70
C HIS A 68 -11.81 -7.10 1.31
N LYS A 69 -12.74 -6.15 1.21
CA LYS A 69 -13.15 -5.54 -0.08
C LYS A 69 -11.98 -4.86 -0.79
N VAL A 70 -11.18 -4.09 -0.04
CA VAL A 70 -10.03 -3.38 -0.61
C VAL A 70 -8.88 -4.34 -0.94
N GLY A 71 -8.68 -5.39 -0.13
CA GLY A 71 -7.72 -6.46 -0.44
C GLY A 71 -8.06 -7.18 -1.74
N ASP A 72 -9.32 -7.58 -1.92
CA ASP A 72 -9.78 -8.24 -3.14
C ASP A 72 -9.67 -7.31 -4.36
N MET A 73 -10.01 -6.03 -4.19
CA MET A 73 -9.85 -5.02 -5.24
C MET A 73 -8.37 -4.81 -5.60
N PHE A 74 -7.46 -4.81 -4.63
CA PHE A 74 -6.02 -4.74 -4.88
C PHE A 74 -5.56 -5.91 -5.74
N ASP A 75 -5.91 -7.15 -5.38
CA ASP A 75 -5.53 -8.34 -6.14
C ASP A 75 -6.11 -8.32 -7.55
N PHE A 76 -7.36 -7.88 -7.69
CA PHE A 76 -7.98 -7.67 -8.98
C PHE A 76 -7.22 -6.65 -9.84
N LEU A 77 -6.82 -5.51 -9.26
CA LEU A 77 -6.09 -4.46 -9.96
C LEU A 77 -4.69 -4.90 -10.39
N VAL A 78 -3.97 -5.65 -9.54
CA VAL A 78 -2.68 -6.24 -9.89
C VAL A 78 -2.83 -7.16 -11.12
N ASN A 79 -3.80 -8.07 -11.07
CA ASN A 79 -4.02 -9.03 -12.16
C ASN A 79 -4.52 -8.36 -13.45
N THR A 80 -5.38 -7.35 -13.32
CA THR A 80 -5.91 -6.59 -14.45
C THR A 80 -4.80 -5.82 -15.14
N ALA A 81 -4.00 -5.05 -14.38
CA ALA A 81 -2.87 -4.30 -14.92
C ALA A 81 -1.84 -5.22 -15.57
N PHE A 82 -1.53 -6.37 -14.95
CA PHE A 82 -0.65 -7.38 -15.54
C PHE A 82 -1.19 -7.90 -16.87
N THR A 83 -2.49 -8.22 -16.94
CA THR A 83 -3.13 -8.77 -18.14
C THR A 83 -3.18 -7.76 -19.26
N MET A 84 -3.65 -6.54 -18.97
CA MET A 84 -3.76 -5.46 -19.97
C MET A 84 -2.40 -5.10 -20.55
N GLN A 85 -1.35 -5.01 -19.71
CA GLN A 85 0.00 -4.70 -20.16
C GLN A 85 0.60 -5.81 -21.03
N ASN A 86 0.32 -7.09 -20.73
CA ASN A 86 0.78 -8.20 -21.56
C ASN A 86 0.02 -8.31 -22.90
N GLN A 87 -1.20 -7.79 -22.97
CA GLN A 87 -2.02 -7.76 -24.19
C GLN A 87 -1.80 -6.49 -25.03
N ALA A 88 -0.99 -5.55 -24.54
CA ALA A 88 -0.75 -4.29 -25.23
C ALA A 88 0.02 -4.51 -26.55
N PRO A 89 -0.47 -3.98 -27.69
CA PRO A 89 0.15 -4.19 -29.00
C PRO A 89 1.53 -3.49 -29.13
N ASN A 90 1.77 -2.43 -28.35
CA ASN A 90 3.04 -1.72 -28.25
C ASN A 90 3.60 -1.86 -26.83
N ARG A 91 3.88 -3.11 -26.42
CA ARG A 91 4.59 -3.39 -25.17
C ARG A 91 6.05 -2.99 -25.34
N ASP A 92 6.30 -1.70 -25.47
CA ASP A 92 7.64 -1.14 -25.42
C ASP A 92 8.28 -1.48 -24.07
N ASP A 93 9.61 -1.36 -23.99
CA ASP A 93 10.28 -1.32 -22.70
C ASP A 93 9.54 -0.27 -21.86
N CYS A 94 9.00 -0.67 -20.70
CA CYS A 94 8.25 0.24 -19.82
C CYS A 94 9.11 0.64 -18.60
N PRO A 95 10.17 1.45 -18.79
CA PRO A 95 11.06 1.88 -17.73
C PRO A 95 10.34 2.77 -16.72
N GLU A 96 9.33 3.56 -17.12
CA GLU A 96 8.56 4.38 -16.18
C GLU A 96 7.82 3.52 -15.15
N ALA A 97 7.27 2.38 -15.57
CA ALA A 97 6.62 1.44 -14.66
C ALA A 97 7.62 0.86 -13.64
N LEU A 98 8.84 0.52 -14.09
CA LEU A 98 9.91 0.02 -13.23
C LEU A 98 10.43 1.09 -12.26
N VAL A 99 10.56 2.34 -12.71
CA VAL A 99 10.94 3.48 -11.84
C VAL A 99 9.86 3.76 -10.80
N THR A 100 8.59 3.76 -11.19
CA THR A 100 7.45 3.96 -10.29
C THR A 100 7.39 2.83 -9.26
N PHE A 101 7.65 1.59 -9.67
CA PHE A 101 7.73 0.45 -8.78
C PHE A 101 8.92 0.53 -7.81
N ALA A 102 10.09 1.00 -8.27
CA ALA A 102 11.23 1.22 -7.38
C ALA A 102 10.95 2.31 -6.34
N ASP A 103 10.21 3.37 -6.69
CA ASP A 103 9.74 4.36 -5.71
C ASP A 103 8.79 3.74 -4.70
N LEU A 104 7.82 2.94 -5.15
CA LEU A 104 6.92 2.18 -4.29
C LEU A 104 7.72 1.32 -3.28
N GLU A 105 8.64 0.48 -3.75
CA GLU A 105 9.46 -0.40 -2.90
C GLU A 105 10.24 0.37 -1.83
N ARG A 106 10.75 1.56 -2.16
CA ARG A 106 11.46 2.41 -1.20
C ARG A 106 10.52 2.99 -0.14
N ARG A 107 9.26 3.27 -0.47
CA ARG A 107 8.30 3.92 0.44
C ARG A 107 7.57 2.94 1.35
N LEU A 108 7.30 1.73 0.89
CA LEU A 108 6.60 0.68 1.65
C LEU A 108 7.16 0.45 3.07
N PRO A 109 8.48 0.28 3.30
CA PRO A 109 9.01 0.11 4.66
C PRO A 109 8.83 1.36 5.52
N LEU A 110 9.01 2.55 4.95
CA LEU A 110 8.86 3.82 5.68
C LEU A 110 7.42 4.01 6.16
N TRP A 111 6.45 3.70 5.30
CA TRP A 111 5.05 3.76 5.68
C TRP A 111 4.67 2.76 6.74
N ARG A 112 5.23 1.55 6.67
CA ARG A 112 5.02 0.54 7.70
C ARG A 112 5.48 1.07 9.05
N ASP A 113 6.66 1.68 9.13
CA ASP A 113 7.19 2.24 10.37
C ASP A 113 6.34 3.40 10.91
N MET A 114 5.75 4.19 10.02
CA MET A 114 4.86 5.30 10.37
C MET A 114 3.54 4.85 11.00
N VAL A 115 2.93 3.78 10.49
CA VAL A 115 1.60 3.32 10.93
C VAL A 115 1.64 2.17 11.94
N SER A 116 2.80 1.55 12.12
CA SER A 116 3.01 0.48 13.10
C SER A 116 2.75 1.00 14.52
N PRO A 117 2.03 0.24 15.37
CA PRO A 117 1.86 0.61 16.77
C PRO A 117 3.23 0.74 17.44
N ARG A 118 3.53 1.92 17.99
CA ARG A 118 4.72 2.08 18.84
C ARG A 118 4.48 1.25 20.11
N LYS A 119 5.42 0.35 20.43
CA LYS A 119 5.37 -0.40 21.71
C LYS A 119 5.33 0.60 22.86
N PRO A 120 4.45 0.38 23.87
CA PRO A 120 4.44 1.16 25.10
C PRO A 120 5.71 0.94 25.92
#